data_AF-A0A947BFY1-F1
#
_entry.id   AF-A0A947BFY1-F1
#
_cell.length_a   1.000
_cell.length_b   1.000
_cell.length_c   1.000
_cell.angle_alpha   90.00
_cell.angle_beta   90.00
_cell.angle_gamma   90.00
#
_symmetry.space_group_name_H-M   'P 1'
#
loop_
_entity.id
_entity.type
_entity.pdbx_description
1 polymer ?
#
loop_
_entity_poly.entity_id
_entity_poly.type
_entity_poly.pdbx_seq_one_letter_code
_entity_poly.pdbx_strand_id
1 'polypeptide(L)'
;QIAFTHIAGDFNIAVMNPNGRGLRKLTNGWQDEAPTWAPNGRIIQFFRTARNTGATSLWQVDLTGENERRLPTPVDASDPAWGPILP
;
A
#
# COMPACT_ATOMS: atom_id res chain seq x y z
N GLN A 1 -5.60 -11.97 -5.99
CA GLN A 1 -4.16 -11.57 -5.94
C GLN A 1 -3.79 -11.41 -4.48
N ILE A 2 -2.50 -11.50 -4.17
CA ILE A 2 -1.96 -11.17 -2.84
C ILE A 2 -1.25 -9.82 -2.98
N ALA A 3 -1.40 -8.94 -1.99
CA ALA A 3 -0.57 -7.75 -1.84
C ALA A 3 0.35 -7.96 -0.64
N PHE A 4 1.60 -7.49 -0.74
CA PHE A 4 2.61 -7.69 0.30
C PHE A 4 3.68 -6.60 0.22
N THR A 5 4.39 -6.41 1.33
CA THR A 5 5.61 -5.59 1.36
C THR A 5 6.74 -6.37 0.69
N HIS A 6 7.25 -5.85 -0.42
CA HIS A 6 8.38 -6.40 -1.15
C HIS A 6 9.67 -5.68 -0.75
N ILE A 7 10.65 -6.43 -0.27
CA ILE A 7 11.92 -5.92 0.25
C ILE A 7 13.03 -6.25 -0.74
N ALA A 8 13.45 -5.24 -1.51
CA ALA A 8 14.51 -5.36 -2.52
C ALA A 8 15.35 -4.07 -2.56
N GLY A 9 15.86 -3.66 -1.39
CA GLY A 9 16.41 -2.34 -1.13
C GLY A 9 15.46 -1.56 -0.24
N ASP A 10 14.71 -0.64 -0.82
CA ASP A 10 13.59 0.05 -0.16
C ASP A 10 12.39 -0.91 0.02
N PHE A 11 11.42 -0.52 0.87
CA PHE A 11 10.19 -1.29 1.07
C PHE A 11 9.10 -0.74 0.15
N ASN A 12 8.53 -1.61 -0.68
CA ASN A 12 7.52 -1.22 -1.65
C ASN A 12 6.30 -2.15 -1.58
N ILE A 13 5.16 -1.65 -2.05
CA ILE A 13 3.98 -2.49 -2.22
C ILE A 13 4.05 -3.21 -3.56
N ALA A 14 3.88 -4.53 -3.51
CA ALA A 14 3.79 -5.36 -4.69
C ALA A 14 2.58 -6.29 -4.62
N VAL A 15 2.17 -6.80 -5.78
CA VAL A 15 1.14 -7.82 -5.92
C VAL A 15 1.65 -9.01 -6.71
N MET A 16 1.07 -10.19 -6.43
CA MET A 16 1.29 -11.39 -7.22
C MET A 16 0.07 -12.32 -7.18
N ASN A 17 0.07 -13.33 -8.03
CA ASN A 17 -0.93 -14.40 -7.97
C ASN A 17 -0.69 -15.31 -6.76
N PRO A 18 -1.74 -15.95 -6.20
CA PRO A 18 -1.58 -16.89 -5.09
C PRO A 18 -0.66 -18.08 -5.39
N ASN A 19 -0.45 -18.41 -6.66
CA ASN A 19 0.51 -19.42 -7.12
C ASN A 19 1.97 -18.92 -7.18
N GLY A 20 2.25 -17.71 -6.68
CA GLY A 20 3.59 -17.10 -6.64
C GLY A 20 4.08 -16.47 -7.95
N ARG A 21 3.27 -16.48 -9.02
CA ARG A 21 3.65 -15.90 -10.33
C ARG A 21 3.12 -14.48 -10.53
N GLY A 22 3.70 -13.78 -11.50
CA GLY A 22 3.21 -12.47 -11.93
C GLY A 22 3.43 -11.37 -10.90
N LEU A 23 4.60 -11.39 -10.24
CA LEU A 23 5.01 -10.32 -9.34
C LEU A 23 5.02 -8.99 -10.10
N ARG A 24 4.38 -7.99 -9.50
CA ARG A 24 4.40 -6.63 -10.00
C ARG A 24 4.50 -5.64 -8.86
N LYS A 25 5.51 -4.78 -8.92
CA LYS A 25 5.69 -3.67 -8.00
C LYS A 25 4.69 -2.56 -8.36
N LEU A 26 4.01 -2.00 -7.36
CA LEU A 26 3.01 -0.94 -7.53
C LEU A 26 3.50 0.42 -7.06
N THR A 27 4.46 0.46 -6.13
CA THR A 27 4.98 1.71 -5.58
C THR A 27 6.50 1.77 -5.68
N ASN A 28 7.06 2.97 -5.54
CA ASN A 28 8.51 3.20 -5.53
C ASN A 28 8.95 4.10 -4.37
N GLY A 29 8.22 4.04 -3.25
CA GLY A 29 8.54 4.76 -2.02
C GLY A 29 9.73 4.17 -1.27
N TRP A 30 10.08 4.80 -0.14
CA TRP A 30 11.21 4.36 0.69
C TRP A 30 10.82 3.28 1.70
N GLN A 31 9.73 3.51 2.43
CA GLN A 31 9.21 2.61 3.44
C GLN A 31 7.69 2.52 3.30
N ASP A 32 7.22 1.80 2.28
CA ASP A 32 5.80 1.52 2.06
C ASP A 32 5.42 0.17 2.64
N GLU A 33 4.46 0.14 3.55
CA GLU A 33 4.20 -1.02 4.40
C GLU A 33 2.71 -1.23 4.71
N ALA A 34 2.41 -2.42 5.25
CA ALA A 34 1.08 -2.88 5.65
C ALA A 34 -0.01 -2.65 4.57
N PRO A 35 0.13 -3.27 3.38
CA PRO A 35 -0.88 -3.13 2.34
C PRO A 35 -2.20 -3.79 2.75
N THR A 36 -3.30 -3.08 2.50
CA THR A 36 -4.67 -3.58 2.68
C THR A 36 -5.50 -3.39 1.41
N TRP A 37 -6.28 -4.41 1.07
CA TRP A 37 -7.12 -4.40 -0.13
C TRP A 37 -8.44 -3.69 0.13
N ALA A 38 -8.81 -2.79 -0.78
CA ALA A 38 -10.18 -2.33 -0.86
C ALA A 38 -11.12 -3.52 -1.13
N PRO A 39 -12.35 -3.53 -0.59
CA PRO A 39 -13.25 -4.67 -0.79
C PRO A 39 -13.62 -4.93 -2.24
N ASN A 40 -13.54 -3.91 -3.10
CA ASN A 40 -13.76 -4.03 -4.54
C ASN A 40 -12.55 -4.61 -5.31
N GLY A 41 -11.42 -4.86 -4.65
CA GLY A 41 -10.21 -5.42 -5.24
C GLY A 41 -9.47 -4.49 -6.23
N ARG A 42 -9.73 -3.18 -6.23
CA ARG A 42 -9.15 -2.24 -7.22
C ARG A 42 -8.08 -1.31 -6.66
N ILE A 43 -8.10 -1.09 -5.35
CA ILE A 43 -7.22 -0.14 -4.65
C ILE A 43 -6.52 -0.89 -3.52
N ILE A 44 -5.26 -0.57 -3.32
CA ILE A 44 -4.49 -0.95 -2.13
C ILE A 44 -4.18 0.31 -1.34
N GLN A 45 -4.50 0.29 -0.05
CA GLN A 45 -4.04 1.29 0.91
C GLN A 45 -2.81 0.76 1.63
N PHE A 46 -1.92 1.65 2.03
CA PHE A 46 -0.70 1.34 2.76
C PHE A 46 -0.29 2.57 3.55
N PHE A 47 0.69 2.45 4.44
CA PHE A 47 1.32 3.62 5.04
C PHE A 47 2.75 3.80 4.53
N ARG A 48 3.20 5.05 4.49
CA ARG A 48 4.55 5.43 4.11
C ARG A 48 5.23 6.18 5.24
N THR A 49 6.42 5.74 5.61
CA THR A 49 7.30 6.45 6.55
C THR A 49 8.19 7.43 5.79
N ALA A 50 8.22 8.68 6.23
CA ALA A 50 9.08 9.71 5.65
C ALA A 50 10.54 9.55 6.06
N ARG A 51 11.47 9.75 5.11
CA ARG A 51 12.91 9.74 5.39
C ARG A 51 13.25 10.82 6.44
N ASN A 52 14.11 10.48 7.38
CA ASN A 52 14.65 11.33 8.46
C ASN A 52 13.67 11.70 9.58
N THR A 53 12.40 11.96 9.29
CA THR A 53 11.45 12.37 10.34
C THR A 53 10.75 11.19 11.01
N GLY A 54 10.62 10.06 10.30
CA GLY A 54 9.84 8.91 10.79
C GLY A 54 8.32 9.14 10.77
N ALA A 55 7.87 10.30 10.28
CA ALA A 55 6.44 10.61 10.21
C ALA A 55 5.72 9.65 9.25
N THR A 56 4.55 9.16 9.66
CA THR A 56 3.77 8.19 8.88
C THR A 56 2.56 8.84 8.23
N SER A 57 2.25 8.41 7.02
CA SER A 57 1.09 8.91 6.27
C SER A 57 0.40 7.77 5.54
N LEU A 58 -0.91 7.87 5.38
CA LEU A 58 -1.68 6.92 4.58
C LEU A 58 -1.61 7.27 3.10
N TRP A 59 -1.47 6.24 2.29
CA TRP A 59 -1.44 6.33 0.84
C TRP A 59 -2.34 5.27 0.24
N GLN A 60 -2.71 5.49 -1.01
CA GLN A 60 -3.37 4.48 -1.81
C GLN A 60 -2.80 4.47 -3.23
N VAL A 61 -2.87 3.31 -3.86
CA VAL A 61 -2.53 3.12 -5.27
C VAL A 61 -3.53 2.13 -5.88
N ASP A 62 -3.78 2.24 -7.16
CA ASP A 62 -4.55 1.26 -7.90
C ASP A 62 -3.68 0.10 -8.38
N LEU A 63 -4.31 -0.84 -9.07
CA LEU A 63 -3.60 -1.94 -9.70
C LEU A 63 -2.88 -1.55 -10.99
N THR A 64 -2.79 -0.30 -11.45
CA THR A 64 -1.83 0.05 -12.51
C THR A 64 -0.50 0.47 -11.91
N GLY A 65 -0.53 1.02 -10.68
CA GLY A 65 0.63 1.63 -10.03
C GLY A 65 0.73 3.13 -10.35
N GLU A 66 -0.19 3.68 -11.14
CA GLU A 66 -0.10 5.06 -11.63
C GLU A 66 -0.91 6.03 -10.76
N ASN A 67 -2.05 5.58 -10.21
CA ASN A 67 -2.93 6.43 -9.40
C ASN A 67 -2.53 6.45 -7.92
N GLU A 68 -1.25 6.63 -7.65
CA GLU A 68 -0.70 6.74 -6.30
C GLU A 68 -1.01 8.13 -5.70
N ARG A 69 -1.61 8.17 -4.51
CA ARG A 69 -1.88 9.44 -3.80
C ARG A 69 -1.92 9.28 -2.29
N ARG A 70 -1.54 10.35 -1.58
CA ARG A 70 -1.67 10.48 -0.13
C ARG A 70 -3.14 10.68 0.27
N LEU A 71 -3.55 10.05 1.36
CA LEU A 71 -4.82 10.29 2.03
C LEU A 71 -4.61 11.28 3.19
N PRO A 72 -5.38 12.37 3.27
CA PRO A 72 -5.22 13.36 4.32
C PRO A 72 -5.73 12.80 5.65
N THR A 73 -4.90 12.93 6.69
CA THR A 73 -5.23 12.61 8.07
C THR A 73 -4.87 13.81 8.96
N PRO A 74 -5.58 14.04 10.09
CA PRO A 74 -5.28 15.18 10.98
C PRO A 74 -3.88 15.12 11.62
N VAL A 75 -3.35 13.90 11.76
CA VAL A 75 -2.04 13.58 12.35
C VAL A 75 -1.43 12.41 11.59
N ASP A 76 -0.24 11.99 12.01
CA ASP A 76 0.42 10.77 11.51
C ASP A 76 -0.49 9.54 11.65
N ALA A 77 -0.42 8.65 10.67
CA ALA A 77 -1.30 7.48 10.59
C ALA A 77 -0.62 6.30 9.89
N SER A 78 -0.85 5.11 10.45
CA SER A 78 -0.32 3.83 9.98
C SER A 78 -1.43 2.76 9.95
N ASP A 79 -1.08 1.56 9.50
CA ASP A 79 -1.90 0.35 9.59
C ASP A 79 -3.35 0.51 9.10
N PRO A 80 -3.56 0.97 7.85
CA PRO A 80 -4.89 1.17 7.33
C PRO A 80 -5.67 -0.14 7.27
N ALA A 81 -6.98 -0.06 7.53
CA ALA A 81 -7.92 -1.14 7.33
C ALA A 81 -9.17 -0.61 6.62
N TRP A 82 -9.69 -1.39 5.69
CA TRP A 82 -11.00 -1.13 5.14
C TRP A 82 -12.06 -1.57 6.14
N GLY A 83 -13.05 -0.70 6.36
CA GLY A 83 -14.24 -1.08 7.10
C GLY A 83 -14.96 -2.25 6.44
N PRO A 84 -15.88 -2.92 7.15
CA PRO A 84 -16.66 -4.02 6.60
C PRO A 84 -17.38 -3.58 5.33
N ILE A 85 -17.63 -4.54 4.45
CA ILE A 85 -18.51 -4.33 3.30
C ILE A 85 -19.89 -3.99 3.88
N LEU A 86 -20.37 -2.78 3.64
CA LEU A 86 -21.74 -2.41 4.00
C LEU A 86 -22.72 -3.26 3.18
N PRO A 87 -23.76 -3.84 3.80
CA PRO A 87 -24.72 -4.73 3.14
C PRO A 87 -25.55 -4.03 2.06
#